data_AF-A0A354RDP6-F1
#
_entry.id   AF-A0A354RDP6-F1
#
_cell.length_a   1.000
_cell.length_b   1.000
_cell.length_c   1.000
_cell.angle_alpha   90.00
_cell.angle_beta   90.00
_cell.angle_gamma   90.00
#
_symmetry.space_group_name_H-M   'P 1'
#
loop_
_entity.id
_entity.type
_entity.pdbx_description
1 polymer ?
#
loop_
_entity_poly.entity_id
_entity_poly.type
_entity_poly.pdbx_seq_one_letter_code
_entity_poly.pdbx_strand_id
1 'polypeptide(L)'
;SDEPIIIENWRIEIPAKQKDYYLIDLISTQTCATNDPLVIQKYHYGGMAIRGNGQWGKKGKDGTPLGNMITSEGNNRENGNHSRPRWVSMHGPVDGRQCGVVVMNHPDNFRFPQWVRLHPKMPYFVFAPMVEEPFMIEPGKPYVSKFRYLTYDGTPDHEVIEGSWKEWIKN
;
A
#
# COMPACT_ATOMS: atom_id res chain seq x y z
N SER A 1 27.30 -14.47 0.47
CA SER A 1 26.49 -15.69 0.40
C SER A 1 25.33 -15.36 -0.49
N ASP A 2 25.06 -16.21 -1.49
CA ASP A 2 23.95 -16.05 -2.44
C ASP A 2 22.76 -16.96 -2.06
N GLU A 3 22.78 -17.48 -0.84
CA GLU A 3 21.70 -18.34 -0.33
C GLU A 3 20.43 -17.52 -0.10
N PRO A 4 19.27 -18.00 -0.56
CA PRO A 4 18.02 -17.32 -0.32
C PRO A 4 17.69 -17.33 1.18
N ILE A 5 17.34 -16.17 1.73
CA ILE A 5 16.83 -16.03 3.11
C ILE A 5 15.30 -16.01 3.16
N ILE A 6 14.67 -15.70 2.03
CA ILE A 6 13.22 -15.59 1.88
C ILE A 6 12.83 -16.08 0.48
N ILE A 7 11.72 -16.80 0.39
CA ILE A 7 11.06 -17.14 -0.87
C ILE A 7 9.74 -16.38 -0.88
N GLU A 8 9.46 -15.66 -1.97
CA GLU A 8 8.25 -14.86 -2.10
C GLU A 8 7.46 -15.26 -3.34
N ASN A 9 6.17 -15.54 -3.16
CA ASN A 9 5.24 -15.86 -4.23
C ASN A 9 4.08 -14.88 -4.23
N TRP A 10 3.73 -14.35 -5.40
CA TRP A 10 2.61 -13.42 -5.57
C TRP A 10 1.49 -14.09 -6.35
N ARG A 11 0.27 -14.02 -5.82
CA ARG A 11 -0.95 -14.28 -6.57
C ARG A 11 -1.58 -12.94 -6.91
N ILE A 12 -1.77 -12.70 -8.21
CA ILE A 12 -2.36 -11.47 -8.73
C ILE A 12 -3.64 -11.82 -9.47
N GLU A 13 -4.73 -11.17 -9.11
CA GLU A 13 -6.03 -11.34 -9.77
C GLU A 13 -6.50 -10.01 -10.34
N ILE A 14 -6.90 -10.03 -11.61
CA ILE A 14 -7.36 -8.85 -12.34
C ILE A 14 -8.72 -9.21 -12.93
N PRO A 15 -9.83 -8.90 -12.23
CA PRO A 15 -11.16 -9.14 -12.78
C PRO A 15 -11.40 -8.24 -14.01
N ALA A 16 -12.35 -8.63 -14.84
CA ALA A 16 -12.82 -7.77 -15.92
C ALA A 16 -13.29 -6.42 -15.37
N LYS A 17 -12.98 -5.33 -16.08
CA LYS A 17 -13.38 -3.98 -15.66
C LYS A 17 -14.91 -3.87 -15.68
N GLN A 18 -15.50 -3.65 -14.51
CA GLN A 18 -16.95 -3.46 -14.33
C GLN A 18 -17.33 -2.06 -13.84
N LYS A 19 -16.35 -1.25 -13.45
CA LYS A 19 -16.48 0.10 -12.89
C LYS A 19 -15.49 1.04 -13.58
N ASP A 20 -15.55 2.34 -13.29
CA ASP A 20 -14.65 3.34 -13.86
C ASP A 20 -13.21 3.32 -13.30
N TYR A 21 -12.83 2.21 -12.65
CA TYR A 21 -11.49 1.92 -12.18
C TYR A 21 -11.06 0.52 -12.63
N TYR A 22 -9.75 0.27 -12.69
CA TYR A 22 -9.21 -1.08 -12.76
C TYR A 22 -8.91 -1.59 -11.35
N LEU A 23 -9.21 -2.86 -11.11
CA LEU A 23 -8.99 -3.53 -9.84
C LEU A 23 -7.91 -4.58 -9.99
N ILE A 24 -7.00 -4.65 -9.01
CA ILE A 24 -5.99 -5.69 -8.91
C ILE A 24 -5.95 -6.17 -7.46
N ASP A 25 -6.24 -7.44 -7.23
CA ASP A 25 -5.99 -8.09 -5.94
C ASP A 25 -4.62 -8.76 -5.96
N LEU A 26 -3.85 -8.54 -4.90
CA LEU A 26 -2.48 -9.04 -4.75
C LEU A 26 -2.34 -9.71 -3.38
N ILE A 27 -1.96 -10.98 -3.39
CA ILE A 27 -1.57 -11.74 -2.20
C ILE A 27 -0.09 -12.07 -2.31
N SER A 28 0.74 -11.51 -1.43
CA SER A 28 2.13 -11.88 -1.26
C SER A 28 2.25 -12.90 -0.13
N THR A 29 2.92 -14.01 -0.40
CA THR A 29 3.30 -15.03 0.57
C THR A 29 4.81 -15.10 0.66
N GLN A 30 5.36 -14.70 1.79
CA GLN A 30 6.79 -14.74 2.10
C GLN A 30 7.08 -15.88 3.07
N THR A 31 7.98 -16.77 2.71
CA THR A 31 8.38 -17.93 3.53
C THR A 31 9.86 -17.85 3.85
N CYS A 32 10.20 -18.06 5.12
CA CYS A 32 11.58 -18.17 5.56
C CYS A 32 12.24 -19.36 4.87
N ALA A 33 13.35 -19.13 4.17
CA ALA A 33 14.05 -20.13 3.37
C ALA A 33 15.11 -20.91 4.17
N THR A 34 15.34 -20.50 5.42
CA THR A 34 16.34 -21.02 6.34
C THR A 34 15.70 -21.77 7.50
N ASN A 35 16.52 -22.45 8.31
CA ASN A 35 16.08 -23.06 9.57
C ASN A 35 16.06 -22.05 10.74
N ASP A 36 16.69 -20.90 10.57
CA ASP A 36 16.67 -19.80 11.54
C ASP A 36 15.61 -18.76 11.15
N PRO A 37 14.85 -18.19 12.11
CA PRO A 37 13.89 -17.14 11.82
C PRO A 37 14.52 -15.89 11.18
N LEU A 38 13.85 -15.34 10.17
CA LEU A 38 14.21 -14.03 9.62
C LEU A 38 13.61 -12.94 10.50
N VAL A 39 14.47 -12.15 11.15
CA VAL A 39 14.05 -11.02 11.99
C VAL A 39 13.89 -9.76 11.14
N ILE A 40 12.66 -9.26 11.06
CA ILE A 40 12.36 -7.95 10.50
C ILE A 40 12.42 -6.92 11.62
N GLN A 41 13.46 -6.08 11.59
CA GLN A 41 13.70 -5.07 12.62
C GLN A 41 12.68 -3.93 12.60
N LYS A 42 12.57 -3.23 13.73
CA LYS A 42 11.82 -1.96 13.80
C LYS A 42 12.39 -0.98 12.78
N TYR A 43 11.60 -0.61 11.78
CA TYR A 43 12.02 0.32 10.73
C TYR A 43 10.82 0.98 10.05
N HIS A 44 11.04 2.15 9.43
CA HIS A 44 9.96 2.94 8.83
C HIS A 44 9.55 2.44 7.42
N TYR A 45 10.31 1.51 6.82
CA TYR A 45 10.10 1.02 5.45
C TYR A 45 10.29 -0.49 5.33
N GLY A 46 9.52 -1.13 4.47
CA GLY A 46 9.46 -2.60 4.33
C GLY A 46 8.01 -3.06 4.45
N GLY A 47 7.64 -4.14 3.78
CA GLY A 47 6.23 -4.45 3.50
C GLY A 47 5.82 -3.98 2.10
N MET A 48 4.52 -3.80 1.88
CA MET A 48 3.99 -3.53 0.53
C MET A 48 3.98 -2.04 0.23
N ALA A 49 4.75 -1.66 -0.78
CA ALA A 49 4.97 -0.28 -1.17
C ALA A 49 4.44 0.02 -2.56
N ILE A 50 4.08 1.28 -2.80
CA ILE A 50 3.80 1.78 -4.14
C ILE A 50 4.51 3.11 -4.36
N ARG A 51 5.03 3.28 -5.57
CA ARG A 51 5.51 4.57 -6.07
C ARG A 51 4.59 5.03 -7.21
N GLY A 52 4.04 6.22 -7.06
CA GLY A 52 3.21 6.87 -8.06
C GLY A 52 4.03 7.49 -9.19
N ASN A 53 3.32 8.15 -10.11
CA ASN A 53 3.94 8.77 -11.29
C ASN A 53 4.95 9.86 -10.90
N GLY A 54 6.07 9.97 -11.60
CA GLY A 54 7.09 10.99 -11.33
C GLY A 54 6.58 12.43 -11.44
N GLN A 55 5.54 12.68 -12.24
CA GLN A 55 4.92 14.01 -12.36
C GLN A 55 4.30 14.50 -11.04
N TRP A 56 3.84 13.58 -10.19
CA TRP A 56 3.27 13.88 -8.88
C TRP A 56 4.31 14.43 -7.88
N GLY A 57 5.59 14.17 -8.13
CA GLY A 57 6.70 14.73 -7.34
C GLY A 57 7.17 16.11 -7.81
N LYS A 58 6.72 16.60 -8.97
CA LYS A 58 7.02 17.96 -9.44
C LYS A 58 6.39 18.97 -8.47
N LYS A 59 7.02 20.13 -8.32
CA LYS A 59 6.52 21.18 -7.42
C LYS A 59 5.58 22.14 -8.15
N GLY A 60 4.49 22.51 -7.48
CA GLY A 60 3.63 23.62 -7.87
C GLY A 60 4.27 24.98 -7.58
N LYS A 61 3.52 26.05 -7.83
CA LYS A 61 3.96 27.44 -7.59
C LYS A 61 4.22 27.74 -6.11
N ASP A 62 3.52 27.05 -5.23
CA ASP A 62 3.65 27.10 -3.76
C ASP A 62 4.79 26.23 -3.22
N GLY A 63 5.53 25.53 -4.10
CA GLY A 63 6.64 24.66 -3.74
C GLY A 63 6.22 23.28 -3.21
N THR A 64 4.93 22.96 -3.19
CA THR A 64 4.41 21.65 -2.74
C THR A 64 4.36 20.64 -3.89
N PRO A 65 4.48 19.32 -3.63
CA PRO A 65 4.32 18.31 -4.67
C PRO A 65 2.93 18.37 -5.31
N LEU A 66 2.85 18.23 -6.63
CA LEU A 66 1.58 18.23 -7.36
C LEU A 66 0.66 17.06 -6.99
N GLY A 67 1.22 15.96 -6.48
CA GLY A 67 0.46 14.78 -6.07
C GLY A 67 0.22 14.69 -4.57
N ASN A 68 -0.99 14.25 -4.23
CA ASN A 68 -1.51 14.17 -2.87
C ASN A 68 -1.62 12.73 -2.40
N MET A 69 -1.71 12.56 -1.08
CA MET A 69 -2.06 11.30 -0.43
C MET A 69 -3.15 11.59 0.60
N ILE A 70 -4.13 10.69 0.68
CA ILE A 70 -5.18 10.74 1.69
C ILE A 70 -5.44 9.33 2.24
N THR A 71 -5.58 9.21 3.55
CA THR A 71 -5.94 7.96 4.21
C THR A 71 -7.45 7.78 4.35
N SER A 72 -7.89 6.57 4.72
CA SER A 72 -9.30 6.26 4.99
C SER A 72 -9.96 7.05 6.13
N GLU A 73 -9.18 7.75 6.93
CA GLU A 73 -9.62 8.64 8.02
C GLU A 73 -9.54 10.12 7.61
N GLY A 74 -9.17 10.41 6.36
CA GLY A 74 -9.02 11.77 5.85
C GLY A 74 -7.67 12.44 6.15
N ASN A 75 -6.70 11.70 6.69
CA ASN A 75 -5.37 12.25 6.98
C ASN A 75 -4.57 12.44 5.69
N ASN A 76 -3.85 13.56 5.60
CA ASN A 76 -2.97 13.89 4.49
C ASN A 76 -1.52 13.46 4.81
N ARG A 77 -0.56 13.88 3.98
CA ARG A 77 0.87 13.57 4.19
C ARG A 77 1.44 14.11 5.52
N GLU A 78 0.91 15.22 6.02
CA GLU A 78 1.43 15.94 7.19
C GLU A 78 1.04 15.25 8.49
N ASN A 79 -0.19 14.70 8.56
CA ASN A 79 -0.74 14.08 9.76
C ASN A 79 -1.04 12.58 9.64
N GLY A 80 -0.91 11.99 8.45
CA GLY A 80 -1.21 10.57 8.20
C GLY A 80 -0.02 9.63 8.35
N ASN A 81 1.20 10.15 8.50
CA ASN A 81 2.38 9.30 8.67
C ASN A 81 2.31 8.50 9.98
N HIS A 82 2.57 7.19 9.90
CA HIS A 82 2.44 6.21 10.98
C HIS A 82 1.01 6.07 11.53
N SER A 83 -0.01 6.60 10.86
CA SER A 83 -1.40 6.20 11.11
C SER A 83 -1.65 4.75 10.64
N ARG A 84 -2.83 4.21 10.95
CA ARG A 84 -3.21 2.82 10.66
C ARG A 84 -4.48 2.78 9.80
N PRO A 85 -4.40 3.14 8.51
CA PRO A 85 -5.58 3.25 7.66
C PRO A 85 -5.99 1.93 7.02
N ARG A 86 -7.28 1.82 6.69
CA ARG A 86 -7.84 0.74 5.87
C ARG A 86 -7.36 0.82 4.43
N TRP A 87 -7.19 2.04 3.92
CA TRP A 87 -6.70 2.29 2.57
C TRP A 87 -5.99 3.64 2.49
N VAL A 88 -5.12 3.79 1.49
CA VAL A 88 -4.46 5.06 1.15
C VAL A 88 -4.67 5.33 -0.33
N SER A 89 -5.20 6.50 -0.66
CA SER A 89 -5.27 7.02 -2.03
C SER A 89 -4.08 7.94 -2.30
N MET A 90 -3.45 7.78 -3.45
CA MET A 90 -2.41 8.65 -3.97
C MET A 90 -2.78 9.08 -5.39
N HIS A 91 -2.80 10.38 -5.65
CA HIS A 91 -3.34 10.91 -6.90
C HIS A 91 -2.67 12.22 -7.29
N GLY A 92 -2.79 12.60 -8.55
CA GLY A 92 -2.29 13.87 -9.06
C GLY A 92 -2.34 13.96 -10.58
N PRO A 93 -1.87 15.07 -11.15
CA PRO A 93 -1.89 15.27 -12.60
C PRO A 93 -0.82 14.44 -13.31
N VAL A 94 -1.19 13.82 -14.42
CA VAL A 94 -0.31 13.25 -15.44
C VAL A 94 -0.72 13.87 -16.77
N ASP A 95 0.22 14.57 -17.42
CA ASP A 95 -0.02 15.28 -18.69
C ASP A 95 -1.26 16.20 -18.64
N GLY A 96 -1.45 16.87 -17.50
CA GLY A 96 -2.54 17.80 -17.24
C GLY A 96 -3.88 17.14 -16.84
N ARG A 97 -3.98 15.82 -16.79
CA ARG A 97 -5.20 15.08 -16.40
C ARG A 97 -5.06 14.46 -15.02
N GLN A 98 -6.12 14.53 -14.21
CA GLN A 98 -6.14 13.88 -12.90
C GLN A 98 -6.28 12.37 -13.04
N CYS A 99 -5.53 11.63 -12.22
CA CYS A 99 -5.63 10.19 -12.08
C CYS A 99 -5.06 9.78 -10.72
N GLY A 100 -5.28 8.53 -10.32
CA GLY A 100 -4.75 8.04 -9.06
C GLY A 100 -4.76 6.54 -8.90
N VAL A 101 -4.22 6.15 -7.74
CA VAL A 101 -4.19 4.77 -7.26
C VAL A 101 -4.64 4.74 -5.80
N VAL A 102 -5.46 3.76 -5.45
CA VAL A 102 -5.75 3.39 -4.07
C VAL A 102 -5.09 2.06 -3.77
N VAL A 103 -4.46 1.93 -2.61
CA VAL A 103 -4.04 0.64 -2.06
C VAL A 103 -4.78 0.39 -0.76
N MET A 104 -5.45 -0.75 -0.71
CA MET A 104 -6.31 -1.19 0.38
C MET A 104 -5.64 -2.31 1.16
N ASN A 105 -5.77 -2.25 2.48
CA ASN A 105 -5.27 -3.22 3.44
C ASN A 105 -6.40 -4.19 3.84
N HIS A 106 -6.09 -5.47 4.03
CA HIS A 106 -7.09 -6.49 4.38
C HIS A 106 -7.06 -6.84 5.88
N PRO A 107 -8.22 -7.08 6.54
CA PRO A 107 -8.31 -7.52 7.94
C PRO A 107 -7.44 -8.73 8.32
N ASP A 108 -7.23 -9.65 7.39
CA ASP A 108 -6.38 -10.83 7.59
C ASP A 108 -4.88 -10.53 7.67
N ASN A 109 -4.46 -9.31 7.31
CA ASN A 109 -3.05 -8.96 7.36
C ASN A 109 -2.56 -8.90 8.80
N PHE A 110 -1.36 -9.43 9.03
CA PHE A 110 -0.69 -9.30 10.33
C PHE A 110 -0.63 -7.83 10.75
N ARG A 111 -1.07 -7.56 11.98
CA ARG A 111 -1.19 -6.21 12.58
C ARG A 111 -2.12 -5.27 11.80
N PHE A 112 -3.20 -5.78 11.19
CA PHE A 112 -4.22 -4.94 10.58
C PHE A 112 -4.90 -3.95 11.57
N PRO A 113 -5.24 -2.72 11.12
CA PRO A 113 -4.66 -2.08 9.95
C PRO A 113 -3.17 -1.83 10.19
N GLN A 114 -2.34 -2.15 9.22
CA GLN A 114 -0.89 -1.95 9.32
C GLN A 114 -0.57 -0.45 9.32
N TRP A 115 0.49 -0.04 10.03
CA TRP A 115 0.99 1.33 9.96
C TRP A 115 1.38 1.69 8.53
N VAL A 116 1.25 2.97 8.18
CA VAL A 116 1.73 3.49 6.91
C VAL A 116 2.91 4.43 7.08
N ARG A 117 3.85 4.40 6.13
CA ARG A 117 4.82 5.47 5.94
C ARG A 117 4.42 6.27 4.71
N LEU A 118 3.86 7.46 4.93
CA LEU A 118 3.59 8.44 3.86
C LEU A 118 4.86 9.26 3.62
N HIS A 119 5.45 9.17 2.43
CA HIS A 119 6.69 9.91 2.18
C HIS A 119 6.41 11.42 2.12
N PRO A 120 7.21 12.28 2.78
CA PRO A 120 6.90 13.71 2.88
C PRO A 120 7.01 14.46 1.55
N LYS A 121 7.86 13.98 0.62
CA LYS A 121 8.19 14.71 -0.63
C LYS A 121 7.97 13.93 -1.93
N MET A 122 7.83 12.60 -1.86
CA MET A 122 7.83 11.74 -3.04
C MET A 122 6.46 11.08 -3.14
N PRO A 123 5.96 10.79 -4.35
CA PRO A 123 4.74 10.02 -4.53
C PRO A 123 5.02 8.55 -4.17
N TYR A 124 5.15 8.27 -2.88
CA TYR A 124 5.47 6.96 -2.34
C TYR A 124 4.85 6.76 -0.97
N PHE A 125 4.24 5.61 -0.76
CA PHE A 125 3.91 5.13 0.58
C PHE A 125 4.08 3.62 0.68
N VAL A 126 4.10 3.13 1.92
CA VAL A 126 4.20 1.71 2.24
C VAL A 126 3.31 1.37 3.43
N PHE A 127 2.64 0.21 3.38
CA PHE A 127 2.10 -0.45 4.56
C PHE A 127 3.24 -1.24 5.23
N ALA A 128 3.61 -0.82 6.44
CA ALA A 128 4.82 -1.24 7.13
C ALA A 128 4.46 -1.78 8.53
N PRO A 129 4.21 -3.10 8.69
CA PRO A 129 3.77 -3.68 9.96
C PRO A 129 4.81 -3.63 11.09
N MET A 130 6.05 -3.27 10.78
CA MET A 130 7.21 -3.21 11.68
C MET A 130 7.59 -1.79 12.12
N VAL A 131 6.78 -0.77 11.81
CA VAL A 131 7.08 0.63 12.20
C VAL A 131 7.27 0.76 13.70
N GLU A 132 6.40 0.15 14.51
CA GLU A 132 6.48 0.28 15.96
C GLU A 132 7.29 -0.83 16.64
N GLU A 133 7.28 -2.03 16.08
CA GLU A 133 7.83 -3.21 16.72
C GLU A 133 8.41 -4.18 15.68
N PRO A 134 9.53 -4.86 15.97
CA PRO A 134 10.02 -5.92 15.09
C PRO A 134 9.02 -7.09 15.02
N PHE A 135 9.20 -7.96 14.03
CA PHE A 135 8.54 -9.27 13.96
C PHE A 135 9.45 -10.29 13.26
N MET A 136 9.07 -11.55 13.31
CA MET A 136 9.83 -12.64 12.70
C MET A 136 8.99 -13.33 11.63
N ILE A 137 9.66 -13.78 10.56
CA ILE A 137 9.13 -14.79 9.65
C ILE A 137 9.80 -16.10 10.05
N GLU A 138 9.06 -16.95 10.75
CA GLU A 138 9.57 -18.23 11.26
C GLU A 138 9.58 -19.31 10.16
N PRO A 139 10.52 -20.28 10.21
CA PRO A 139 10.47 -21.45 9.34
C PRO A 139 9.14 -22.19 9.48
N GLY A 140 8.52 -22.55 8.36
CA GLY A 140 7.22 -23.22 8.32
C GLY A 140 6.01 -22.35 8.66
N LYS A 141 6.18 -21.04 8.93
CA LYS A 141 5.07 -20.09 9.15
C LYS A 141 5.14 -18.94 8.15
N PRO A 142 4.53 -19.07 6.96
CA PRO A 142 4.55 -18.01 5.96
C PRO A 142 3.93 -16.71 6.46
N TYR A 143 4.58 -15.59 6.16
CA TYR A 143 3.99 -14.26 6.29
C TYR A 143 3.16 -13.96 5.04
N VAL A 144 1.84 -13.83 5.22
CA VAL A 144 0.90 -13.54 4.14
C VAL A 144 0.40 -12.11 4.27
N SER A 145 0.40 -11.38 3.16
CA SER A 145 -0.13 -10.03 3.08
C SER A 145 -1.00 -9.86 1.83
N LYS A 146 -2.18 -9.27 2.00
CA LYS A 146 -3.23 -9.12 1.01
C LYS A 146 -3.50 -7.63 0.76
N PHE A 147 -3.47 -7.21 -0.49
CA PHE A 147 -3.72 -5.82 -0.88
C PHE A 147 -4.61 -5.76 -2.12
N ARG A 148 -5.52 -4.79 -2.15
CA ARG A 148 -6.31 -4.45 -3.33
C ARG A 148 -5.87 -3.10 -3.86
N TYR A 149 -5.60 -3.03 -5.16
CA TYR A 149 -5.25 -1.81 -5.87
C TYR A 149 -6.41 -1.39 -6.74
N LEU A 150 -6.79 -0.12 -6.65
CA LEU A 150 -7.68 0.51 -7.62
C LEU A 150 -6.90 1.56 -8.39
N THR A 151 -6.98 1.58 -9.72
CA THR A 151 -6.44 2.68 -10.54
C THR A 151 -7.56 3.34 -11.33
N TYR A 152 -7.57 4.66 -11.40
CA TYR A 152 -8.68 5.43 -11.95
C TYR A 152 -8.20 6.72 -12.61
N ASP A 153 -9.00 7.19 -13.57
CA ASP A 153 -8.92 8.54 -14.10
C ASP A 153 -9.85 9.47 -13.31
N GLY A 154 -9.52 10.76 -13.27
CA GLY A 154 -10.28 11.76 -12.51
C GLY A 154 -9.89 11.83 -11.04
N THR A 155 -10.85 12.28 -10.22
CA THR A 155 -10.68 12.51 -8.78
C THR A 155 -11.16 11.28 -8.00
N PRO A 156 -10.49 10.88 -6.89
CA PRO A 156 -10.99 9.79 -6.05
C PRO A 156 -12.40 10.08 -5.53
N ASP A 157 -13.34 9.20 -5.86
CA ASP A 157 -14.64 9.14 -5.20
C ASP A 157 -14.53 8.32 -3.91
N HIS A 158 -14.65 9.00 -2.77
CA HIS A 158 -14.50 8.40 -1.45
C HIS A 158 -15.53 7.28 -1.19
N GLU A 159 -16.77 7.45 -1.65
CA GLU A 159 -17.83 6.45 -1.43
C GLU A 159 -17.58 5.19 -2.26
N VAL A 160 -17.08 5.35 -3.49
CA VAL A 160 -16.67 4.23 -4.34
C VAL A 160 -15.50 3.47 -3.73
N ILE A 161 -14.50 4.19 -3.20
CA ILE A 161 -13.32 3.58 -2.55
C ILE A 161 -13.74 2.79 -1.32
N GLU A 162 -14.52 3.40 -0.42
CA GLU A 162 -14.96 2.76 0.81
C GLU A 162 -15.92 1.59 0.52
N GLY A 163 -16.78 1.73 -0.49
CA GLY A 163 -17.65 0.65 -0.97
C GLY A 163 -16.86 -0.55 -1.47
N SER A 164 -15.84 -0.34 -2.31
CA SER A 164 -14.96 -1.41 -2.81
C SER A 164 -14.20 -2.10 -1.67
N TRP A 165 -13.76 -1.35 -0.64
CA TRP A 165 -13.11 -1.95 0.52
C TRP A 165 -14.09 -2.83 1.32
N LYS A 166 -15.30 -2.32 1.61
CA LYS A 166 -16.34 -3.05 2.34
C LYS A 166 -16.82 -4.30 1.61
N GLU A 167 -16.85 -4.26 0.27
CA GLU A 167 -17.15 -5.43 -0.56
C GLU A 167 -16.04 -6.47 -0.45
N TRP A 168 -14.78 -6.04 -0.56
CA TRP A 168 -13.64 -6.94 -0.53
C TRP A 168 -13.56 -7.76 0.75
N ILE A 169 -13.72 -7.12 1.91
CA ILE A 169 -13.54 -7.78 3.22
C ILE A 169 -14.68 -8.72 3.63
N LYS A 170 -15.75 -8.80 2.85
CA LYS A 170 -16.87 -9.73 3.08
C LYS A 170 -16.69 -11.06 2.35
N ASN A 171 -15.85 -11.06 1.32
CA ASN A 171 -15.57 -12.20 0.46
C ASN A 171 -14.30 -12.93 0.92
#